data_AF-A0A540K4Y5-F1
#
_entry.id   AF-A0A540K4Y5-F1
#
_cell.length_a   1.000
_cell.length_b   1.000
_cell.length_c   1.000
_cell.angle_alpha   90.00
_cell.angle_beta   90.00
_cell.angle_gamma   90.00
#
_symmetry.space_group_name_H-M   'P 1'
#
loop_
_entity.id
_entity.type
_entity.pdbx_description
1 polymer ?
#
loop_
_entity_poly.entity_id
_entity_poly.type
_entity_poly.pdbx_seq_one_letter_code
_entity_poly.pdbx_strand_id
1 'polypeptide(L)'
;MMSWHAVYSIAVKWRQISEPCDPVVWINKLSEEFNAGFGSHTPLILGQAKVVRYFPNFERTLNVAKAIMKERSYVYSKVDNLIDLSRDGKLQDIMQAKSCADLYRVVGEDFWLSTWCDSTAFEGRQLEGTRITLVKMGENKYEFAIRTPCTPSRWDEFDAEMAKAWEVCYPTPFYASQ
;
A
#
# COMPACT_ATOMS: atom_id res chain seq x y z
N MET A 1 7.35 -30.90 3.29
CA MET A 1 7.88 -29.71 3.99
C MET A 1 6.69 -28.91 4.51
N MET A 2 6.74 -28.30 5.70
CA MET A 2 5.66 -27.42 6.15
C MET A 2 5.64 -26.15 5.29
N SER A 3 4.47 -25.70 4.86
CA SER A 3 4.32 -24.43 4.14
C SER A 3 4.55 -23.26 5.08
N TRP A 4 4.90 -22.09 4.52
CA TRP A 4 5.00 -20.85 5.28
C TRP A 4 3.72 -20.59 6.09
N HIS A 5 2.55 -20.78 5.47
CA HIS A 5 1.25 -20.56 6.09
C HIS A 5 1.02 -21.50 7.28
N ALA A 6 1.46 -22.76 7.21
CA ALA A 6 1.36 -23.70 8.32
C ALA A 6 2.18 -23.25 9.53
N VAL A 7 3.41 -22.79 9.30
CA VAL A 7 4.30 -22.28 10.36
C VAL A 7 3.72 -21.02 11.00
N TYR A 8 3.33 -20.03 10.19
CA TYR A 8 2.75 -18.79 10.71
C TYR A 8 1.38 -19.01 11.36
N SER A 9 0.61 -20.01 10.95
CA SER A 9 -0.64 -20.37 11.61
C SER A 9 -0.43 -20.84 13.06
N ILE A 10 0.72 -21.47 13.37
CA ILE A 10 1.09 -21.80 14.75
C ILE A 10 1.37 -20.52 15.54
N ALA A 11 2.14 -19.60 14.98
CA ALA A 11 2.46 -18.32 15.61
C ALA A 11 1.21 -17.47 15.88
N VAL A 12 0.27 -17.43 14.91
CA VAL A 12 -1.03 -16.74 15.05
C VAL A 12 -1.82 -17.33 16.22
N LYS A 13 -1.97 -18.66 16.29
CA LYS A 13 -2.68 -19.34 17.40
C LYS A 13 -1.99 -19.10 18.75
N TRP A 14 -0.67 -19.11 18.79
CA TRP A 14 0.08 -18.81 20.01
C TRP A 14 -0.22 -17.40 20.50
N ARG A 15 -0.16 -16.38 19.61
CA ARG A 15 -0.51 -14.99 19.94
C ARG A 15 -1.92 -14.85 20.50
N GLN A 16 -2.88 -15.58 19.95
CA GLN A 16 -4.28 -15.57 20.42
C GLN A 16 -4.41 -16.10 21.87
N ILE A 17 -3.56 -17.04 22.27
CA ILE A 17 -3.57 -17.60 23.63
C ILE A 17 -2.74 -16.73 24.58
N SER A 18 -1.56 -16.27 24.16
CA SER A 18 -0.63 -15.54 25.01
C SER A 18 -1.06 -14.09 25.24
N GLU A 19 -1.73 -13.47 24.26
CA GLU A 19 -2.17 -12.07 24.29
C GLU A 19 -3.65 -11.96 23.85
N PRO A 20 -4.59 -12.50 24.63
CA PRO A 20 -6.00 -12.59 24.23
C PRO A 20 -6.68 -11.22 24.05
N CYS A 21 -6.12 -10.16 24.64
CA CYS A 21 -6.62 -8.79 24.50
C CYS A 21 -6.11 -8.06 23.25
N ASP A 22 -5.14 -8.64 22.52
CA ASP A 22 -4.60 -8.12 21.26
C ASP A 22 -4.34 -9.28 20.26
N PRO A 23 -5.40 -10.00 19.85
CA PRO A 23 -5.23 -11.19 19.04
C PRO A 23 -4.88 -10.84 17.58
N VAL A 24 -3.95 -11.61 17.02
CA VAL A 24 -3.68 -11.59 15.58
C VAL A 24 -4.59 -12.59 14.88
N VAL A 25 -5.18 -12.22 13.75
CA VAL A 25 -6.02 -13.09 12.92
C VAL A 25 -5.65 -12.96 11.45
N TRP A 26 -5.91 -14.01 10.69
CA TRP A 26 -5.78 -13.95 9.23
C TRP A 26 -6.87 -13.06 8.64
N ILE A 27 -6.50 -12.18 7.72
CA ILE A 27 -7.43 -11.22 7.12
C ILE A 27 -8.60 -11.88 6.39
N ASN A 28 -8.37 -13.04 5.75
CA ASN A 28 -9.39 -13.85 5.10
C ASN A 28 -10.31 -14.62 6.07
N LYS A 29 -10.15 -14.42 7.38
CA LYS A 29 -11.05 -14.91 8.43
C LYS A 29 -11.85 -13.77 9.07
N LEU A 30 -11.65 -12.53 8.63
CA LEU A 30 -12.48 -11.40 9.00
C LEU A 30 -13.79 -11.41 8.20
N SER A 31 -14.72 -10.53 8.58
CA SER A 31 -16.03 -10.41 7.96
C SER A 31 -15.94 -9.92 6.50
N GLU A 32 -17.00 -10.15 5.72
CA GLU A 32 -17.01 -9.84 4.28
C GLU A 32 -16.81 -8.36 3.97
N GLU A 33 -17.04 -7.45 4.92
CA GLU A 33 -16.73 -6.02 4.75
C GLU A 33 -15.24 -5.77 4.47
N PHE A 34 -14.34 -6.67 4.91
CA PHE A 34 -12.92 -6.58 4.58
C PHE A 34 -12.61 -6.93 3.12
N ASN A 35 -13.51 -7.65 2.43
CA ASN A 35 -13.37 -7.93 1.00
C ASN A 35 -13.45 -6.66 0.15
N ALA A 36 -14.03 -5.57 0.68
CA ALA A 36 -14.03 -4.25 0.04
C ALA A 36 -12.63 -3.66 -0.12
N GLY A 37 -11.59 -4.28 0.48
CA GLY A 37 -10.20 -4.03 0.14
C GLY A 37 -9.54 -2.87 0.88
N PHE A 38 -10.21 -2.25 1.84
CA PHE A 38 -9.65 -1.11 2.59
C PHE A 38 -9.70 -1.35 4.10
N GLY A 39 -8.84 -2.25 4.59
CA GLY A 39 -8.70 -2.54 6.02
C GLY A 39 -7.75 -1.60 6.77
N SER A 40 -7.02 -0.73 6.08
CA SER A 40 -6.00 0.14 6.70
C SER A 40 -5.99 1.51 6.05
N HIS A 41 -6.85 2.40 6.51
CA HIS A 41 -6.82 3.83 6.18
C HIS A 41 -6.03 4.58 7.25
N THR A 42 -4.85 5.08 6.87
CA THR A 42 -3.93 5.75 7.81
C THR A 42 -3.74 7.20 7.38
N PRO A 43 -4.55 8.14 7.89
CA PRO A 43 -4.38 9.55 7.58
C PRO A 43 -3.13 10.11 8.28
N LEU A 44 -2.31 10.84 7.52
CA LEU A 44 -1.20 11.65 8.04
C LEU A 44 -1.69 13.08 8.31
N ILE A 45 -2.57 13.58 7.44
CA ILE A 45 -3.32 14.83 7.61
C ILE A 45 -4.80 14.52 7.46
N LEU A 46 -5.63 15.07 8.36
CA LEU A 46 -7.09 14.97 8.32
C LEU A 46 -7.71 16.35 8.51
N GLY A 47 -8.24 16.92 7.43
CA GLY A 47 -8.75 18.28 7.40
C GLY A 47 -7.62 19.30 7.58
N GLN A 48 -7.59 19.97 8.74
CA GLN A 48 -6.51 20.89 9.14
C GLN A 48 -5.56 20.26 10.18
N ALA A 49 -5.89 19.07 10.68
CA ALA A 49 -5.17 18.43 11.75
C ALA A 49 -4.03 17.54 11.22
N LYS A 50 -2.91 17.59 11.93
CA LYS A 50 -1.79 16.66 11.76
C LYS A 50 -2.04 15.46 12.68
N VAL A 51 -2.12 14.26 12.13
CA VAL A 51 -2.38 13.06 12.94
C VAL A 51 -1.12 12.71 13.72
N VAL A 52 -1.11 12.94 15.04
CA VAL A 52 0.08 12.87 15.91
C VAL A 52 0.93 11.61 15.66
N ARG A 53 0.28 10.45 15.55
CA ARG A 53 0.97 9.17 15.38
C ARG A 53 1.66 9.02 14.02
N TYR A 54 1.10 9.61 12.95
CA TYR A 54 1.52 9.30 11.58
C TYR A 54 2.12 10.50 10.83
N PHE A 55 1.83 11.72 11.25
CA PHE A 55 2.37 12.94 10.65
C PHE A 55 3.90 13.01 10.61
N PRO A 56 4.69 12.42 11.53
CA PRO A 56 6.14 12.35 11.36
C PRO A 56 6.60 11.70 10.04
N ASN A 57 5.76 10.85 9.43
CA ASN A 57 6.04 10.24 8.12
C ASN A 57 5.56 11.08 6.92
N PHE A 58 5.01 12.28 7.15
CA PHE A 58 4.40 13.11 6.11
C PHE A 58 5.41 13.45 5.00
N GLU A 59 6.56 13.99 5.37
CA GLU A 59 7.57 14.41 4.40
C GLU A 59 8.09 13.23 3.58
N ARG A 60 8.36 12.10 4.24
CA ARG A 60 8.74 10.85 3.57
C ARG A 60 7.67 10.40 2.56
N THR A 61 6.40 10.40 2.98
CA THR A 61 5.29 9.97 2.14
C THR A 61 5.06 10.91 0.96
N LEU A 62 5.17 12.22 1.18
CA LEU A 62 5.09 13.23 0.13
C LEU A 62 6.22 13.07 -0.89
N ASN A 63 7.44 12.80 -0.44
CA ASN A 63 8.59 12.57 -1.33
C ASN A 63 8.42 11.29 -2.15
N VAL A 64 7.92 10.21 -1.56
CA VAL A 64 7.58 8.98 -2.30
C VAL A 64 6.51 9.25 -3.35
N ALA A 65 5.44 9.99 -3.00
CA ALA A 65 4.40 10.36 -3.95
C ALA A 65 4.96 11.14 -5.15
N LYS A 66 5.79 12.16 -4.89
CA LYS A 66 6.45 12.97 -5.93
C LYS A 66 7.37 12.13 -6.82
N ALA A 67 8.12 11.20 -6.24
CA ALA A 67 8.99 10.30 -6.98
C ALA A 67 8.19 9.41 -7.95
N ILE A 68 7.07 8.82 -7.47
CA ILE A 68 6.20 7.98 -8.30
C ILE A 68 5.54 8.81 -9.41
N MET A 69 5.03 9.99 -9.09
CA MET A 69 4.46 10.91 -10.09
C MET A 69 5.47 11.25 -11.18
N LYS A 70 6.74 11.47 -10.81
CA LYS A 70 7.82 11.75 -11.77
C LYS A 70 8.16 10.53 -12.63
N GLU A 71 8.23 9.35 -12.04
CA GLU A 71 8.53 8.10 -12.76
C GLU A 71 7.40 7.72 -13.74
N ARG A 72 6.16 7.73 -13.26
CA ARG A 72 5.01 7.23 -14.00
C ARG A 72 4.36 8.29 -14.89
N SER A 73 4.54 9.57 -14.56
CA SER A 73 3.91 10.69 -15.27
C SER A 73 2.38 10.66 -15.29
N TYR A 74 1.75 9.89 -14.39
CA TYR A 74 0.30 9.89 -14.19
C TYR A 74 -0.06 9.58 -12.73
N VAL A 75 -1.30 9.93 -12.36
CA VAL A 75 -2.01 9.42 -11.18
C VAL A 75 -3.41 8.96 -11.58
N TYR A 76 -4.15 8.38 -10.65
CA TYR A 76 -5.56 8.04 -10.83
C TYR A 76 -6.45 9.04 -10.10
N SER A 77 -7.57 9.42 -10.71
CA SER A 77 -8.60 10.19 -10.03
C SER A 77 -9.33 9.34 -9.00
N LYS A 78 -10.19 9.97 -8.19
CA LYS A 78 -11.07 9.28 -7.23
C LYS A 78 -11.98 8.21 -7.87
N VAL A 79 -12.28 8.35 -9.17
CA VAL A 79 -13.12 7.40 -9.93
C VAL A 79 -12.28 6.52 -10.88
N ASP A 80 -10.99 6.38 -10.57
CA ASP A 80 -10.03 5.51 -11.26
C ASP A 80 -9.73 5.87 -12.72
N ASN A 81 -9.96 7.13 -13.12
CA ASN A 81 -9.51 7.64 -14.41
C ASN A 81 -8.04 8.07 -14.36
N LEU A 82 -7.29 7.84 -15.44
CA LEU A 82 -5.91 8.33 -15.55
C LEU A 82 -5.86 9.85 -15.70
N ILE A 83 -5.05 10.49 -14.87
CA ILE A 83 -4.70 11.90 -14.95
C ILE A 83 -3.25 12.00 -15.43
N ASP A 84 -3.06 12.50 -16.65
CA ASP A 84 -1.76 12.73 -17.25
C ASP A 84 -1.06 13.93 -16.58
N LEU A 85 0.18 13.72 -16.12
CA LEU A 85 1.02 14.72 -15.48
C LEU A 85 2.17 15.18 -16.37
N SER A 86 2.37 14.55 -17.53
CA SER A 86 3.50 14.85 -18.43
C SER A 86 3.41 16.22 -19.10
N ARG A 87 2.22 16.84 -19.09
CA ARG A 87 1.92 18.09 -19.79
C ARG A 87 2.09 19.32 -18.90
N ASP A 88 2.18 20.47 -19.55
CA ASP A 88 2.06 21.80 -18.94
C ASP A 88 3.05 22.11 -17.80
N GLY A 89 4.20 21.43 -17.77
CA GLY A 89 5.19 21.61 -16.71
C GLY A 89 4.78 21.05 -15.33
N LYS A 90 3.65 20.34 -15.24
CA LYS A 90 3.10 19.82 -13.97
C LYS A 90 4.13 19.03 -13.16
N LEU A 91 4.96 18.21 -13.80
CA LEU A 91 6.01 17.45 -13.10
C LEU A 91 7.01 18.36 -12.36
N GLN A 92 7.39 19.50 -12.94
CA GLN A 92 8.31 20.43 -12.27
C GLN A 92 7.65 21.06 -11.04
N ASP A 93 6.38 21.46 -11.17
CA ASP A 93 5.61 22.03 -10.07
C ASP A 93 5.35 21.01 -8.95
N ILE A 94 5.07 19.75 -9.31
CA ILE A 94 4.97 18.62 -8.36
C ILE A 94 6.28 18.48 -7.59
N MET A 95 7.43 18.53 -8.27
CA MET A 95 8.73 18.42 -7.61
C MET A 95 9.02 19.59 -6.65
N GLN A 96 8.39 20.75 -6.86
CA GLN A 96 8.50 21.91 -5.98
C GLN A 96 7.44 21.95 -4.87
N ALA A 97 6.36 21.17 -4.98
CA ALA A 97 5.29 21.11 -3.98
C ALA A 97 5.83 20.70 -2.60
N LYS A 98 5.43 21.44 -1.56
CA LYS A 98 5.82 21.22 -0.15
C LYS A 98 4.64 20.88 0.75
N SER A 99 3.42 21.00 0.23
CA SER A 99 2.19 20.79 0.97
C SER A 99 1.15 20.04 0.14
N CYS A 100 0.12 19.53 0.83
CA CYS A 100 -1.06 18.98 0.17
C CYS A 100 -1.76 20.00 -0.73
N ALA A 101 -1.81 21.27 -0.31
CA ALA A 101 -2.42 22.32 -1.11
C ALA A 101 -1.66 22.56 -2.42
N ASP A 102 -0.33 22.59 -2.38
CA ASP A 102 0.50 22.72 -3.58
C ASP A 102 0.25 21.56 -4.54
N LEU A 103 0.30 20.33 -4.02
CA LEU A 103 0.18 19.13 -4.83
C LEU A 103 -1.23 19.01 -5.45
N TYR A 104 -2.27 19.27 -4.66
CA TYR A 104 -3.65 19.28 -5.14
C TYR A 104 -3.86 20.34 -6.23
N ARG A 105 -3.30 21.54 -6.07
CA ARG A 105 -3.41 22.62 -7.06
C ARG A 105 -2.81 22.22 -8.41
N VAL A 106 -1.69 21.50 -8.41
CA VAL A 106 -1.02 21.08 -9.66
C VAL A 106 -1.76 19.93 -10.34
N VAL A 107 -2.24 18.94 -9.57
CA VAL A 107 -3.00 17.81 -10.13
C VAL A 107 -4.38 18.28 -10.62
N GLY A 108 -5.09 19.05 -9.79
CA GLY A 108 -6.36 19.72 -10.11
C GLY A 108 -7.60 19.07 -9.48
N GLU A 109 -7.51 17.83 -9.02
CA GLU A 109 -8.62 17.06 -8.46
C GLU A 109 -8.17 16.05 -7.39
N ASP A 110 -9.13 15.37 -6.75
CA ASP A 110 -8.87 14.26 -5.84
C ASP A 110 -8.17 13.12 -6.59
N PHE A 111 -7.06 12.62 -6.05
CA PHE A 111 -6.28 11.59 -6.71
C PHE A 111 -5.68 10.56 -5.76
N TRP A 112 -5.25 9.45 -6.33
CA TRP A 112 -4.44 8.44 -5.70
C TRP A 112 -3.37 7.91 -6.65
N LEU A 113 -2.32 7.36 -6.06
CA LEU A 113 -1.24 6.64 -6.73
C LEU A 113 -0.77 5.50 -5.84
N SER A 114 -0.09 4.52 -6.39
CA SER A 114 0.41 3.38 -5.62
C SER A 114 1.92 3.26 -5.73
N THR A 115 2.55 2.80 -4.65
CA THR A 115 3.86 2.18 -4.76
C THR A 115 3.71 0.86 -5.51
N TRP A 116 4.80 0.37 -6.09
CA TRP A 116 4.82 -0.91 -6.80
C TRP A 116 6.00 -1.74 -6.30
N CYS A 117 5.86 -3.05 -6.35
CA CYS A 117 6.96 -3.98 -6.14
C CYS A 117 7.02 -5.00 -7.27
N ASP A 118 8.23 -5.33 -7.72
CA ASP A 118 8.43 -6.42 -8.65
C ASP A 118 8.11 -7.73 -7.94
N SER A 119 7.35 -8.58 -8.61
CA SER A 119 6.95 -9.89 -8.13
C SER A 119 8.12 -10.86 -8.18
N THR A 120 8.32 -11.62 -7.10
CA THR A 120 9.27 -12.73 -7.09
C THR A 120 8.62 -14.05 -7.54
N ALA A 121 7.29 -14.16 -7.39
CA ALA A 121 6.53 -15.34 -7.78
C ALA A 121 6.13 -15.34 -9.26
N PHE A 122 5.95 -14.16 -9.87
CA PHE A 122 5.48 -13.97 -11.24
C PHE A 122 6.46 -13.09 -12.02
N GLU A 123 7.31 -13.71 -12.85
CA GLU A 123 8.34 -13.01 -13.62
C GLU A 123 7.75 -11.87 -14.48
N GLY A 124 8.38 -10.69 -14.42
CA GLY A 124 7.98 -9.51 -15.18
C GLY A 124 6.71 -8.81 -14.67
N ARG A 125 6.08 -9.29 -13.59
CA ARG A 125 4.88 -8.69 -13.02
C ARG A 125 5.24 -7.67 -11.93
N GLN A 126 4.59 -6.51 -11.98
CA GLN A 126 4.56 -5.57 -10.85
C GLN A 126 3.27 -5.69 -10.07
N LEU A 127 3.38 -5.77 -8.75
CA LEU A 127 2.27 -5.86 -7.82
C LEU A 127 1.99 -4.49 -7.21
N GLU A 128 0.71 -4.20 -7.03
CA GLU A 128 0.29 -2.97 -6.36
C GLU A 128 0.68 -3.02 -4.88
N GLY A 129 1.37 -1.99 -4.42
CA GLY A 129 1.71 -1.79 -3.02
C GLY A 129 0.74 -0.85 -2.32
N THR A 130 1.27 0.06 -1.52
CA THR A 130 0.48 1.02 -0.75
C THR A 130 0.01 2.17 -1.63
N ARG A 131 -1.29 2.46 -1.61
CA ARG A 131 -1.88 3.68 -2.18
C ARG A 131 -1.55 4.88 -1.31
N ILE A 132 -1.19 5.99 -1.93
CA ILE A 132 -1.12 7.32 -1.34
C ILE A 132 -2.27 8.12 -1.95
N THR A 133 -3.14 8.66 -1.10
CA THR A 133 -4.34 9.39 -1.51
C THR A 133 -4.28 10.83 -1.06
N LEU A 134 -4.72 11.76 -1.91
CA LEU A 134 -4.94 13.15 -1.55
C LEU A 134 -6.36 13.58 -1.94
N VAL A 135 -7.16 13.93 -0.93
CA VAL A 135 -8.57 14.30 -1.09
C VAL A 135 -8.83 15.67 -0.48
N LYS A 136 -9.54 16.54 -1.20
CA LYS A 136 -9.96 17.84 -0.68
C LYS A 136 -11.26 17.70 0.12
N MET A 137 -11.24 18.13 1.38
CA MET A 137 -12.38 18.07 2.30
C MET A 137 -13.10 19.41 2.46
N GLY A 138 -12.58 20.48 1.86
CA GLY A 138 -13.10 21.83 1.96
C GLY A 138 -12.03 22.86 1.60
N GLU A 139 -12.29 24.14 1.85
CA GLU A 139 -11.29 25.19 1.66
C GLU A 139 -10.10 24.97 2.60
N ASN A 140 -8.92 24.76 2.01
CA ASN A 140 -7.67 24.51 2.74
C ASN A 140 -7.73 23.32 3.72
N LYS A 141 -8.60 22.34 3.45
CA LYS A 141 -8.77 21.11 4.24
C LYS A 141 -8.51 19.91 3.36
N TYR A 142 -7.60 19.03 3.78
CA TYR A 142 -7.19 17.87 2.99
C TYR A 142 -7.14 16.61 3.85
N GLU A 143 -7.45 15.48 3.24
CA GLU A 143 -7.04 14.17 3.74
C GLU A 143 -5.85 13.71 2.91
N PHE A 144 -4.70 13.55 3.57
CA PHE A 144 -3.53 12.91 2.98
C PHE A 144 -3.23 11.64 3.75
N ALA A 145 -3.38 10.50 3.09
CA ALA A 145 -3.40 9.21 3.74
C ALA A 145 -2.68 8.15 2.92
N ILE A 146 -2.25 7.11 3.60
CA ILE A 146 -1.85 5.85 2.97
C ILE A 146 -2.93 4.80 3.17
N ARG A 147 -3.14 3.97 2.15
CA ARG A 147 -4.10 2.88 2.14
C ARG A 147 -3.46 1.64 1.56
N THR A 148 -3.50 0.53 2.28
CA THR A 148 -3.05 -0.75 1.72
C THR A 148 -4.26 -1.48 1.14
N PRO A 149 -4.25 -1.83 -0.16
CA PRO A 149 -5.28 -2.66 -0.74
C PRO A 149 -5.23 -4.04 -0.09
N CYS A 150 -6.36 -4.47 0.46
CA CYS A 150 -6.54 -5.73 1.17
C CYS A 150 -7.65 -6.55 0.51
N THR A 151 -7.74 -6.54 -0.82
CA THR A 151 -8.74 -7.32 -1.56
C THR A 151 -8.39 -8.81 -1.54
N PRO A 152 -9.36 -9.72 -1.76
CA PRO A 152 -9.09 -11.15 -1.87
C PRO A 152 -7.99 -11.48 -2.89
N SER A 153 -8.01 -10.84 -4.06
CA SER A 153 -6.95 -11.00 -5.08
C SER A 153 -5.56 -10.65 -4.56
N ARG A 154 -5.45 -9.64 -3.68
CA ARG A 154 -4.17 -9.24 -3.09
C ARG A 154 -3.68 -10.26 -2.06
N TRP A 155 -4.60 -10.97 -1.39
CA TRP A 155 -4.23 -12.06 -0.48
C TRP A 155 -3.66 -13.25 -1.24
N ASP A 156 -4.25 -13.59 -2.40
CA ASP A 156 -3.76 -14.67 -3.26
C ASP A 156 -2.36 -14.36 -3.80
N GLU A 157 -2.14 -13.11 -4.24
CA GLU A 157 -0.83 -12.67 -4.67
C GLU A 157 0.19 -12.66 -3.52
N PHE A 158 -0.22 -12.29 -2.30
CA PHE A 158 0.65 -12.36 -1.12
C PHE A 158 1.02 -13.82 -0.77
N ASP A 159 0.07 -14.75 -0.84
CA ASP A 159 0.34 -16.18 -0.61
C ASP A 159 1.36 -16.73 -1.60
N ALA A 160 1.22 -16.39 -2.89
CA ALA A 160 2.17 -16.77 -3.92
C ALA A 160 3.59 -16.21 -3.68
N GLU A 161 3.70 -14.93 -3.34
CA GLU A 161 4.99 -14.30 -2.99
C GLU A 161 5.63 -14.97 -1.77
N MET A 162 4.86 -15.23 -0.72
CA MET A 162 5.35 -15.88 0.50
C MET A 162 5.75 -17.33 0.26
N ALA A 163 5.01 -18.07 -0.56
CA ALA A 163 5.37 -19.44 -0.95
C ALA A 163 6.71 -19.45 -1.69
N LYS A 164 6.90 -18.54 -2.65
CA LYS A 164 8.16 -18.41 -3.39
C LYS A 164 9.32 -18.05 -2.47
N ALA A 165 9.16 -17.08 -1.58
CA ALA A 165 10.18 -16.69 -0.61
C ALA A 165 10.53 -17.85 0.35
N TRP A 166 9.53 -18.63 0.77
CA TRP A 166 9.73 -19.79 1.65
C TRP A 166 10.57 -20.88 1.00
N GLU A 167 10.32 -21.20 -0.26
CA GLU A 167 11.11 -22.17 -1.04
C GLU A 167 12.58 -21.75 -1.18
N VAL A 168 12.84 -20.44 -1.34
CA VAL A 168 14.21 -19.91 -1.42
C VAL A 168 14.94 -20.03 -0.09
N CYS A 169 14.25 -19.77 1.03
CA CYS A 169 14.84 -19.86 2.37
C CYS A 169 15.03 -21.31 2.83
N TYR A 170 14.16 -22.22 2.39
CA TYR A 170 14.19 -23.63 2.74
C TYR A 170 14.16 -24.49 1.48
N PRO A 171 15.26 -24.51 0.70
CA PRO A 171 15.33 -25.31 -0.50
C PRO A 171 15.23 -26.79 -0.13
N THR A 172 14.49 -27.56 -0.92
CA THR A 172 14.42 -29.02 -0.78
C THR A 172 15.85 -29.58 -0.82
N PRO A 173 16.27 -30.40 0.17
CA PRO A 173 17.53 -31.10 0.08
C PRO A 173 17.55 -31.93 -1.21
N PHE A 174 18.61 -31.76 -2.00
CA PHE A 174 18.89 -32.53 -3.22
C PHE A 174 19.22 -33.99 -2.85
N TYR A 175 18.24 -34.75 -2.37
CA TYR A 175 18.36 -36.20 -2.16
C TYR A 175 17.31 -36.93 -2.99
N ALA A 176 17.49 -36.91 -4.31
CA ALA A 176 16.84 -37.82 -5.24
C ALA A 176 17.61 -37.86 -6.57
N SER A 177 18.78 -38.51 -6.57
CA SER A 177 19.36 -39.21 -7.75
C SER A 177 20.65 -39.91 -7.33
N GLN A 178 20.49 -41.11 -6.76
CA GLN A 178 21.44 -42.21 -6.93
C GLN A 178 20.68 -43.38 -7.55
#